data_AF-A0A0R3R5N2-F1
#
_entry.id   AF-A0A0R3R5N2-F1
#
_cell.length_a   1.000
_cell.length_b   1.000
_cell.length_c   1.000
_cell.angle_alpha   90.00
_cell.angle_beta   90.00
_cell.angle_gamma   90.00
#
_symmetry.space_group_name_H-M   'P 1'
#
loop_
_entity.id
_entity.type
_entity.pdbx_description
1 polymer ?
#
loop_
_entity_poly.entity_id
_entity_poly.type
_entity_poly.pdbx_seq_one_letter_code
_entity_poly.pdbx_strand_id
1 'polypeptide(L)'
;LEKPDTIEKLEELLAAHSYPHMKKIWEKERSAKEAEELQSDAVKELREYLRPSIVELVLKNRKCVLKSGYKFGKLVKSKSMQKGQQFWFWKLDANEKMLICTDCSNTESSSNANSSGNIKIDIADIQSVVAGGEGDFPKSSTKGKKNSNVRGITLEVGDKPDLYHLLTFDEQTINAWCDGINALIGVNKLSIQAQRQVDRFLNIELKMRLLELDHIPNSIEIPPLPKNFDWIPKDIADTKISVTKV
;
A
#
# COMPACT_ATOMS: atom_id res chain seq x y z
N LEU A 1 2.12 1.58 49.23
CA LEU A 1 1.00 2.54 49.35
C LEU A 1 0.56 2.53 50.80
N GLU A 2 0.69 3.65 51.49
CA GLU A 2 0.18 3.81 52.85
C GLU A 2 -1.35 3.70 52.84
N LYS A 3 -1.91 3.05 53.86
CA LYS A 3 -3.36 2.91 54.02
C LYS A 3 -3.91 4.25 54.52
N PRO A 4 -4.99 4.79 53.92
CA PRO A 4 -5.53 6.07 54.38
C PRO A 4 -6.11 5.96 55.78
N ASP A 5 -5.74 6.91 56.64
CA ASP A 5 -6.18 6.98 58.04
C ASP A 5 -7.54 7.69 58.22
N THR A 6 -8.00 8.44 57.22
CA THR A 6 -9.26 9.20 57.24
C THR A 6 -10.06 9.02 55.96
N ILE A 7 -11.39 9.21 56.04
CA ILE A 7 -12.31 9.13 54.89
C ILE A 7 -11.98 10.22 53.86
N GLU A 8 -11.66 11.43 54.30
CA GLU A 8 -11.25 12.53 53.42
C GLU A 8 -10.00 12.18 52.60
N LYS A 9 -8.97 11.61 53.24
CA LYS A 9 -7.77 11.12 52.53
C LYS A 9 -8.09 9.99 51.55
N LEU A 10 -9.06 9.13 51.87
CA LEU A 10 -9.51 8.08 50.97
C LEU A 10 -10.23 8.65 49.75
N GLU A 11 -11.10 9.64 49.92
CA GLU A 11 -11.80 10.32 48.83
C GLU A 11 -10.83 11.06 47.90
N GLU A 12 -9.82 11.73 48.46
CA GLU A 12 -8.73 12.35 47.70
C GLU A 12 -7.94 11.31 46.87
N LEU A 13 -7.58 10.17 47.47
CA LEU A 13 -6.89 9.08 46.77
C LEU A 13 -7.75 8.46 45.65
N LEU A 14 -9.06 8.29 45.86
CA LEU A 14 -9.98 7.77 44.85
C LEU A 14 -10.19 8.76 43.70
N ALA A 15 -10.23 10.06 43.99
CA ALA A 15 -10.29 11.10 42.97
C ALA A 15 -9.00 11.15 42.14
N ALA A 16 -7.84 11.06 42.81
CA ALA A 16 -6.53 11.02 42.16
C ALA A 16 -6.33 9.77 41.29
N HIS A 17 -6.79 8.61 41.76
CA HIS A 17 -6.71 7.32 41.03
C HIS A 17 -8.04 6.92 40.39
N SER A 18 -8.76 7.90 39.86
CA SER A 18 -10.00 7.64 39.13
C SER A 18 -9.79 6.67 37.97
N TYR A 19 -10.85 5.93 37.58
CA TYR A 19 -10.78 4.99 36.46
C TYR A 19 -10.22 5.60 35.16
N PRO A 20 -10.61 6.82 34.72
CA PRO A 20 -10.01 7.44 33.55
C PRO A 20 -8.51 7.72 33.70
N HIS A 21 -8.04 8.06 34.91
CA HIS A 21 -6.63 8.27 35.19
C HIS A 21 -5.87 6.93 35.15
N MET A 22 -6.39 5.92 35.83
CA MET A 22 -5.79 4.58 35.88
C MET A 22 -5.75 3.93 34.48
N LYS A 23 -6.81 4.09 33.69
CA LYS A 23 -6.86 3.64 32.29
C LYS A 23 -5.73 4.25 31.45
N LYS A 24 -5.45 5.55 31.60
CA LYS A 24 -4.33 6.21 30.92
C LYS A 24 -2.98 5.65 31.34
N ILE A 25 -2.80 5.32 32.62
CA ILE A 25 -1.58 4.68 33.12
C ILE A 25 -1.41 3.31 32.47
N TRP A 26 -2.42 2.45 32.51
CA TRP A 26 -2.34 1.12 31.90
C TRP A 26 -2.14 1.13 30.39
N GLU A 27 -2.78 2.06 29.68
CA GLU A 27 -2.55 2.25 28.25
C GLU A 27 -1.11 2.68 27.97
N LYS A 28 -0.54 3.55 28.80
CA LYS A 28 0.86 3.97 28.68
C LYS A 28 1.83 2.83 28.98
N GLU A 29 1.60 2.06 30.04
CA GLU A 29 2.42 0.90 30.40
C GLU A 29 2.38 -0.17 29.30
N ARG A 30 1.19 -0.52 28.80
CA ARG A 30 1.02 -1.45 27.68
C ARG A 30 1.74 -0.97 26.43
N SER A 31 1.56 0.30 26.07
CA SER A 31 2.21 0.91 24.90
C SER A 31 3.73 0.94 25.03
N ALA A 32 4.26 1.21 26.23
CA ALA A 32 5.70 1.18 26.50
C ALA A 32 6.28 -0.23 26.36
N LYS A 33 5.58 -1.25 26.90
CA LYS A 33 5.99 -2.66 26.76
C LYS A 33 5.99 -3.11 25.29
N GLU A 34 4.92 -2.80 24.55
CA GLU A 34 4.84 -3.08 23.11
C GLU A 34 5.97 -2.39 22.33
N ALA A 35 6.29 -1.14 22.69
CA ALA A 35 7.38 -0.42 22.04
C ALA A 35 8.74 -1.07 22.32
N GLU A 36 8.99 -1.55 23.53
CA GLU A 36 10.22 -2.27 23.88
C GLU A 36 10.35 -3.58 23.10
N GLU A 37 9.30 -4.41 23.08
CA GLU A 37 9.28 -5.68 22.35
C GLU A 37 9.55 -5.48 20.85
N LEU A 38 8.95 -4.45 20.25
CA LEU A 38 9.14 -4.10 18.85
C LEU A 38 10.55 -3.60 18.50
N GLN A 39 11.36 -3.21 19.49
CA GLN A 39 12.74 -2.73 19.30
C GLN A 39 13.79 -3.81 19.54
N SER A 40 13.39 -5.03 19.92
CA SER A 40 14.31 -6.16 20.04
C SER A 40 14.97 -6.51 18.69
N ASP A 41 16.21 -6.99 18.72
CA ASP A 41 16.97 -7.25 17.49
C ASP A 41 16.36 -8.38 16.65
N ALA A 42 15.80 -9.41 17.30
CA ALA A 42 15.04 -10.47 16.62
C ALA A 42 13.82 -9.91 15.88
N VAL A 43 13.11 -8.93 16.46
CA VAL A 43 11.96 -8.30 15.79
C VAL A 43 12.40 -7.38 14.65
N LYS A 44 13.55 -6.70 14.77
CA LYS A 44 14.12 -5.92 13.66
C LYS A 44 14.52 -6.82 12.49
N GLU A 45 15.17 -7.95 12.76
CA GLU A 45 15.52 -8.93 11.71
C GLU A 45 14.26 -9.47 11.04
N LEU A 46 13.27 -9.87 11.83
CA LEU A 46 11.98 -10.34 11.32
C LEU A 46 11.28 -9.26 10.47
N ARG A 47 11.36 -8.00 10.90
CA ARG A 47 10.79 -6.86 10.18
C ARG A 47 11.40 -6.72 8.79
N GLU A 48 12.72 -6.78 8.68
CA GLU A 48 13.43 -6.71 7.39
C GLU A 48 13.13 -7.93 6.52
N TYR A 49 13.05 -9.12 7.12
CA TYR A 49 12.69 -10.35 6.41
C TYR A 49 11.27 -10.29 5.81
N LEU A 50 10.29 -9.74 6.52
CA LEU A 50 8.90 -9.68 6.07
C LEU A 50 8.61 -8.52 5.11
N ARG A 51 9.39 -7.44 5.20
CA ARG A 51 9.15 -6.21 4.43
C ARG A 51 8.99 -6.44 2.91
N PRO A 52 9.84 -7.24 2.22
CA PRO A 52 9.68 -7.50 0.78
C PRO A 52 8.33 -8.12 0.42
N SER A 53 7.87 -9.09 1.21
CA SER A 53 6.59 -9.77 0.97
C SER A 53 5.40 -8.81 1.15
N ILE A 54 5.45 -7.93 2.16
CA ILE A 54 4.42 -6.90 2.38
C ILE A 54 4.42 -5.86 1.26
N VAL A 55 5.60 -5.45 0.77
CA VAL A 55 5.71 -4.56 -0.39
C VAL A 55 5.08 -5.20 -1.62
N GLU A 56 5.39 -6.47 -1.91
CA GLU A 56 4.81 -7.22 -3.02
C GLU A 56 3.28 -7.29 -2.90
N LEU A 57 2.75 -7.53 -1.70
CA LEU A 57 1.31 -7.54 -1.44
C LEU A 57 0.65 -6.18 -1.75
N VAL A 58 1.27 -5.07 -1.32
CA VAL A 58 0.77 -3.73 -1.63
C VAL A 58 0.83 -3.46 -3.13
N LEU A 59 1.92 -3.82 -3.82
CA LEU A 59 2.04 -3.66 -5.27
C LEU A 59 1.02 -4.51 -6.04
N LYS A 60 0.78 -5.75 -5.59
CA LYS A 60 -0.28 -6.60 -6.14
C LYS A 60 -1.65 -5.95 -6.00
N ASN A 61 -1.95 -5.33 -4.85
CA ASN A 61 -3.16 -4.54 -4.68
C ASN A 61 -3.23 -3.36 -5.68
N ARG A 62 -2.13 -2.63 -5.89
CA ARG A 62 -2.10 -1.53 -6.88
C ARG A 62 -2.37 -2.01 -8.30
N LYS A 63 -1.79 -3.13 -8.70
CA LYS A 63 -2.08 -3.77 -9.98
C LYS A 63 -3.55 -4.20 -10.09
N CYS A 64 -4.16 -4.70 -9.01
CA CYS A 64 -5.61 -4.96 -8.99
C CYS A 64 -6.46 -3.69 -9.17
N VAL A 65 -6.07 -2.55 -8.58
CA VAL A 65 -6.76 -1.27 -8.80
C VAL A 65 -6.73 -0.88 -10.28
N LEU A 66 -5.60 -1.04 -10.96
CA LEU A 66 -5.50 -0.81 -12.41
C LEU A 66 -6.41 -1.75 -13.21
N LYS A 67 -6.53 -3.02 -12.81
CA LYS A 67 -7.43 -4.01 -13.45
C LYS A 67 -8.91 -3.70 -13.22
N SER A 68 -9.26 -3.06 -12.09
CA SER A 68 -10.62 -2.55 -11.86
C SER A 68 -10.94 -1.38 -12.80
N GLY A 69 -9.93 -0.57 -13.13
CA GLY A 69 -10.03 0.56 -14.03
C GLY A 69 -10.58 1.82 -13.35
N TYR A 70 -10.42 2.97 -14.01
CA TYR A 70 -10.82 4.28 -13.48
C TYR A 70 -11.19 5.25 -14.60
N LYS A 71 -12.12 6.18 -14.31
CA LYS A 71 -12.56 7.23 -15.24
C LYS A 71 -11.75 8.50 -15.01
N PHE A 72 -10.89 8.83 -15.96
CA PHE A 72 -10.11 10.06 -15.96
C PHE A 72 -10.76 11.12 -16.85
N GLY A 73 -10.66 12.39 -16.47
CA GLY A 73 -11.10 13.52 -17.29
C GLY A 73 -10.18 13.75 -18.48
N LYS A 74 -10.75 14.11 -19.62
CA LYS A 74 -10.02 14.46 -20.84
C LYS A 74 -9.58 15.93 -20.82
N LEU A 75 -8.33 16.19 -21.20
CA LEU A 75 -7.86 17.56 -21.41
C LEU A 75 -8.40 18.11 -22.75
N VAL A 76 -9.45 18.94 -22.70
CA VAL A 76 -10.06 19.53 -23.90
C VAL A 76 -9.31 20.80 -24.30
N LYS A 77 -8.77 20.83 -25.53
CA LYS A 77 -7.99 21.98 -26.08
C LYS A 77 -8.83 23.09 -26.74
N SER A 78 -10.18 23.05 -26.73
CA SER A 78 -11.04 23.99 -27.48
C SER A 78 -12.27 24.53 -26.71
N LYS A 79 -12.73 25.71 -27.13
CA LYS A 79 -13.56 26.76 -26.49
C LYS A 79 -15.03 26.43 -26.12
N SER A 80 -15.54 25.20 -26.19
CA SER A 80 -16.96 24.94 -25.86
C SER A 80 -17.15 24.29 -24.48
N MET A 81 -17.06 25.10 -23.44
CA MET A 81 -17.49 24.78 -22.06
C MET A 81 -19.03 24.63 -21.92
N GLN A 82 -19.68 23.96 -22.88
CA GLN A 82 -21.15 23.84 -22.92
C GLN A 82 -21.68 22.45 -23.29
N LYS A 83 -20.86 21.41 -23.54
CA LYS A 83 -21.37 20.04 -23.71
C LYS A 83 -20.45 18.99 -23.10
N GLY A 84 -20.76 18.60 -21.86
CA GLY A 84 -20.31 17.36 -21.20
C GLY A 84 -18.82 17.29 -20.82
N GLN A 85 -18.51 16.94 -19.57
CA GLN A 85 -17.18 16.46 -19.24
C GLN A 85 -16.93 15.16 -20.03
N GLN A 86 -15.96 15.19 -20.95
CA GLN A 86 -15.51 13.98 -21.65
C GLN A 86 -14.58 13.21 -20.72
N PHE A 87 -14.84 11.91 -20.56
CA PHE A 87 -14.04 11.03 -19.73
C PHE A 87 -13.48 9.89 -20.56
N TRP A 88 -12.29 9.45 -20.18
CA TRP A 88 -11.69 8.22 -20.66
C TRP A 88 -11.68 7.20 -19.53
N PHE A 89 -12.18 6.00 -19.82
CA PHE A 89 -12.05 4.88 -18.90
C PHE A 89 -10.77 4.12 -19.22
N TRP A 90 -9.84 4.14 -18.26
CA TRP A 90 -8.57 3.44 -18.34
C TRP A 90 -8.63 2.17 -17.53
N LYS A 91 -8.06 1.07 -18.03
CA LYS A 91 -7.98 -0.21 -17.33
C LYS A 91 -6.79 -1.03 -17.80
N LEU A 92 -6.17 -1.75 -16.88
CA LEU A 92 -5.17 -2.77 -17.18
C LEU A 92 -5.83 -4.07 -17.61
N ASP A 93 -5.26 -4.71 -18.64
CA ASP A 93 -5.68 -6.03 -19.08
C ASP A 93 -5.37 -7.12 -18.04
N ALA A 94 -5.98 -8.30 -18.22
CA ALA A 94 -5.82 -9.39 -17.25
C ALA A 94 -4.36 -9.89 -17.14
N ASN A 95 -3.63 -9.83 -18.26
CA ASN A 95 -2.27 -10.33 -18.41
C ASN A 95 -1.19 -9.35 -17.95
N GLU A 96 -1.56 -8.13 -17.51
CA GLU A 96 -0.62 -7.08 -17.08
C GLU A 96 0.34 -6.60 -18.19
N LYS A 97 -0.10 -6.68 -19.46
CA LYS A 97 0.69 -6.31 -20.65
C LYS A 97 0.18 -5.07 -21.36
N MET A 98 -1.09 -4.70 -21.19
CA MET A 98 -1.67 -3.58 -21.93
C MET A 98 -2.56 -2.70 -21.05
N LEU A 99 -2.41 -1.39 -21.16
CA LEU A 99 -3.41 -0.40 -20.72
C LEU A 99 -4.38 -0.12 -21.87
N ILE A 100 -5.66 -0.25 -21.57
CA ILE A 100 -6.76 -0.02 -22.51
C ILE A 100 -7.51 1.23 -22.06
N CYS A 101 -7.70 2.16 -22.98
CA CYS A 101 -8.46 3.38 -22.80
C CYS A 101 -9.68 3.38 -23.73
N THR A 102 -10.87 3.57 -23.17
CA THR A 102 -12.14 3.63 -23.88
C THR A 102 -12.79 5.00 -23.69
N ASP A 103 -13.22 5.64 -24.79
CA ASP A 103 -13.94 6.91 -24.73
C ASP A 103 -15.35 6.72 -24.15
N CYS A 104 -15.70 7.50 -23.12
CA CYS A 104 -16.99 7.43 -22.43
C CYS A 104 -18.01 8.46 -22.96
N SER A 105 -17.80 9.05 -24.13
CA SER A 105 -18.66 10.12 -24.67
C SER A 105 -20.10 9.69 -25.01
N ASN A 106 -20.41 8.39 -25.08
CA ASN A 106 -21.77 7.91 -25.36
C ASN A 106 -22.52 7.58 -24.08
N THR A 107 -23.41 8.48 -23.68
CA THR A 107 -24.47 8.24 -22.70
C THR A 107 -25.59 7.41 -23.31
N GLU A 108 -25.31 6.20 -23.82
CA GLU A 108 -26.35 5.19 -24.01
C GLU A 108 -25.82 3.81 -23.60
N SER A 109 -26.47 3.29 -22.58
CA SER A 109 -26.26 1.98 -21.97
C SER A 109 -26.36 0.87 -23.03
N SER A 110 -25.27 0.16 -23.29
CA SER A 110 -25.34 -1.27 -23.64
C SER A 110 -23.96 -1.91 -23.56
N SER A 111 -23.94 -3.06 -22.89
CA SER A 111 -22.95 -4.10 -23.04
C SER A 111 -22.74 -4.42 -24.52
N ASN A 112 -21.68 -3.85 -25.10
CA ASN A 112 -20.86 -4.35 -26.22
C ASN A 112 -20.01 -3.18 -26.73
N ALA A 113 -18.83 -3.01 -26.13
CA ALA A 113 -17.86 -2.01 -26.57
C ALA A 113 -17.30 -2.41 -27.94
N ASN A 114 -17.91 -1.88 -29.00
CA ASN A 114 -17.38 -1.93 -30.36
C ASN A 114 -15.95 -1.37 -30.37
N SER A 115 -15.04 -2.15 -30.95
CA SER A 115 -13.58 -2.06 -30.88
C SER A 115 -12.93 -0.86 -31.59
N SER A 116 -13.72 0.09 -32.10
CA SER A 116 -13.23 1.11 -33.05
C SER A 116 -12.68 2.39 -32.41
N GLY A 117 -12.80 2.55 -31.08
CA GLY A 117 -12.38 3.76 -30.35
C GLY A 117 -11.44 3.52 -29.17
N ASN A 118 -10.89 2.31 -29.02
CA ASN A 118 -10.06 1.96 -27.87
C ASN A 118 -8.57 2.21 -28.15
N ILE A 119 -7.94 3.10 -27.38
CA ILE A 119 -6.48 3.25 -27.37
C ILE A 119 -5.90 2.10 -26.55
N LYS A 120 -4.89 1.41 -27.08
CA LYS A 120 -4.16 0.35 -26.38
C LYS A 120 -2.70 0.74 -26.31
N ILE A 121 -2.13 0.69 -25.11
CA ILE A 121 -0.73 1.02 -24.83
C ILE A 121 -0.09 -0.22 -24.24
N ASP A 122 0.99 -0.72 -24.84
CA ASP A 122 1.78 -1.78 -24.23
C ASP A 122 2.51 -1.23 -23.00
N ILE A 123 2.52 -2.01 -21.92
CA ILE A 123 3.26 -1.65 -20.70
C ILE A 123 4.75 -1.50 -21.02
N ALA A 124 5.29 -2.29 -21.95
CA ALA A 124 6.69 -2.21 -22.36
C ALA A 124 7.06 -0.86 -23.02
N ASP A 125 6.08 -0.15 -23.57
CA ASP A 125 6.30 1.15 -24.23
C ASP A 125 6.22 2.31 -23.24
N ILE A 126 5.75 2.11 -22.01
CA ILE A 126 5.65 3.16 -21.00
C ILE A 126 7.04 3.43 -20.43
N GLN A 127 7.56 4.63 -20.65
CA GLN A 127 8.87 5.04 -20.14
C GLN A 127 8.80 5.52 -18.70
N SER A 128 7.78 6.32 -18.38
CA SER A 128 7.66 6.92 -17.06
C SER A 128 6.21 7.31 -16.73
N VAL A 129 5.94 7.44 -15.43
CA VAL A 129 4.68 7.94 -14.91
C VAL A 129 4.94 9.00 -13.86
N VAL A 130 4.30 10.16 -14.01
CA VAL A 130 4.45 11.30 -13.11
C VAL A 130 3.10 11.76 -12.61
N ALA A 131 2.96 11.86 -11.28
CA ALA A 131 1.83 12.55 -10.67
C ALA A 131 2.02 14.05 -10.90
N GLY A 132 1.12 14.65 -11.68
CA GLY A 132 1.14 16.09 -11.95
C GLY A 132 0.34 16.86 -10.89
N GLY A 133 0.93 17.95 -10.41
CA GLY A 133 0.34 18.90 -9.50
C GLY A 133 -0.28 20.11 -10.21
N GLU A 134 -0.59 21.13 -9.42
CA GLU A 134 -1.16 22.38 -9.89
C GLU A 134 -0.19 23.11 -10.84
N GLY A 135 -0.48 23.10 -12.14
CA GLY A 135 0.31 23.80 -13.16
C GLY A 135 1.14 22.91 -14.10
N ASP A 136 1.23 21.60 -13.80
CA ASP A 136 1.95 20.62 -14.64
C ASP A 136 1.13 20.20 -15.86
N PHE A 137 -0.18 20.43 -15.82
CA PHE A 137 -1.07 20.18 -16.94
C PHE A 137 -1.25 21.44 -17.79
N PRO A 138 -1.24 21.33 -19.15
CA PRO A 138 -1.42 22.46 -20.03
C PRO A 138 -2.68 23.25 -19.67
N LYS A 139 -2.51 24.52 -19.32
CA LYS A 139 -3.64 25.43 -19.10
C LYS A 139 -4.35 25.65 -20.43
N SER A 140 -5.66 25.40 -20.47
CA SER A 140 -6.50 26.03 -21.48
C SER A 140 -6.27 27.54 -21.39
N SER A 141 -5.75 28.15 -22.45
CA SER A 141 -5.33 29.55 -22.46
C SER A 141 -6.52 30.49 -22.25
N THR A 142 -6.74 30.90 -21.01
CA THR A 142 -7.57 32.07 -20.70
C THR A 142 -6.84 32.90 -19.66
N LYS A 143 -6.28 34.03 -20.11
CA LYS A 143 -5.93 35.14 -19.22
C LYS A 143 -7.19 35.47 -18.40
N GLY A 144 -7.20 35.18 -17.10
CA GLY A 144 -8.21 35.77 -16.19
C GLY A 144 -8.88 34.87 -15.16
N LYS A 145 -8.76 33.54 -15.17
CA LYS A 145 -9.26 32.70 -14.06
C LYS A 145 -8.23 31.63 -13.68
N LYS A 146 -7.68 31.73 -12.47
CA LYS A 146 -6.89 30.67 -11.84
C LYS A 146 -7.80 29.45 -11.65
N ASN A 147 -7.86 28.53 -12.63
CA ASN A 147 -8.32 27.17 -12.37
C ASN A 147 -7.16 26.44 -11.68
N SER A 148 -7.07 26.67 -10.36
CA SER A 148 -5.97 26.28 -9.47
C SER A 148 -6.04 24.85 -8.95
N ASN A 149 -6.67 23.91 -9.67
CA ASN A 149 -6.92 22.60 -9.07
C ASN A 149 -6.86 21.40 -10.01
N VAL A 150 -6.31 21.55 -11.21
CA VAL A 150 -6.14 20.38 -12.10
C VAL A 150 -4.99 19.52 -11.57
N ARG A 151 -5.31 18.30 -11.14
CA ARG A 151 -4.37 17.25 -10.76
C ARG A 151 -4.58 16.03 -11.67
N GLY A 152 -3.61 15.12 -11.67
CA GLY A 152 -3.72 13.92 -12.46
C GLY A 152 -2.40 13.18 -12.60
N ILE A 153 -2.33 12.37 -13.64
CA ILE A 153 -1.16 11.57 -14.00
C ILE A 153 -0.77 11.90 -15.44
N THR A 154 0.52 12.00 -15.71
CA THR A 154 1.07 12.03 -17.07
C THR A 154 1.83 10.74 -17.31
N LEU A 155 1.51 10.07 -18.43
CA LEU A 155 2.24 8.90 -18.93
C LEU A 155 3.08 9.33 -20.12
N GLU A 156 4.34 8.92 -20.11
CA GLU A 156 5.28 9.09 -21.23
C GLU A 156 5.42 7.74 -21.92
N VAL A 157 5.10 7.66 -23.21
CA VAL A 157 5.02 6.40 -23.97
C VAL A 157 5.84 6.49 -25.26
N GLY A 158 6.67 5.48 -25.51
CA GLY A 158 7.48 5.34 -26.71
C GLY A 158 8.75 6.19 -26.73
N ASP A 159 9.67 5.87 -27.64
CA ASP A 159 11.00 6.50 -27.78
C ASP A 159 10.95 7.97 -28.22
N LYS A 160 9.89 8.35 -28.94
CA LYS A 160 9.46 9.74 -29.11
C LYS A 160 8.26 9.92 -28.18
N PRO A 161 8.42 10.55 -27.00
CA PRO A 161 7.45 10.42 -25.93
C PRO A 161 6.13 11.07 -26.30
N ASP A 162 5.11 10.23 -26.52
CA ASP A 162 3.71 10.65 -26.57
C ASP A 162 3.21 10.82 -25.13
N LEU A 163 2.64 11.99 -24.85
CA LEU A 163 2.16 12.35 -23.51
C LEU A 163 0.65 12.11 -23.38
N TYR A 164 0.27 11.23 -22.45
CA TYR A 164 -1.12 11.01 -22.08
C TYR A 164 -1.41 11.63 -20.72
N HIS A 165 -2.31 12.62 -20.67
CA HIS A 165 -2.73 13.27 -19.44
C HIS A 165 -4.06 12.70 -18.94
N LEU A 166 -4.02 12.10 -17.75
CA LEU A 166 -5.13 11.45 -17.07
C LEU A 166 -5.56 12.32 -15.89
N LEU A 167 -6.62 13.12 -16.06
CA LEU A 167 -7.02 14.11 -15.04
C LEU A 167 -7.93 13.50 -13.97
N THR A 168 -7.63 13.75 -12.70
CA THR A 168 -8.52 13.44 -11.57
C THR A 168 -8.17 14.31 -10.36
N PHE A 169 -9.13 14.52 -9.48
CA PHE A 169 -8.92 15.23 -8.21
C PHE A 169 -8.69 14.25 -7.04
N ASP A 170 -8.85 12.95 -7.27
CA ASP A 170 -8.68 11.93 -6.24
C ASP A 170 -7.20 11.55 -6.08
N GLU A 171 -6.58 12.09 -5.03
CA GLU A 171 -5.18 11.85 -4.69
C GLU A 171 -4.90 10.37 -4.39
N GLN A 172 -5.87 9.63 -3.82
CA GLN A 172 -5.68 8.21 -3.55
C GLN A 172 -5.58 7.41 -4.85
N THR A 173 -6.44 7.74 -5.81
CA THR A 173 -6.37 7.17 -7.16
C THR A 173 -5.05 7.54 -7.84
N ILE A 174 -4.61 8.80 -7.76
CA ILE A 174 -3.34 9.24 -8.36
C ILE A 174 -2.17 8.41 -7.82
N ASN A 175 -2.05 8.30 -6.50
CA ASN A 175 -0.98 7.52 -5.87
C ASN A 175 -1.07 6.04 -6.24
N ALA A 176 -2.27 5.44 -6.16
CA ALA A 176 -2.46 4.02 -6.44
C ALA A 176 -2.14 3.67 -7.91
N TRP A 177 -2.53 4.54 -8.85
CA TRP A 177 -2.24 4.35 -10.28
C TRP A 177 -0.77 4.56 -10.60
N CYS A 178 -0.12 5.59 -10.05
CA CYS A 178 1.32 5.79 -10.21
C CYS A 178 2.12 4.62 -9.65
N ASP A 179 1.80 4.15 -8.44
CA ASP A 179 2.46 2.99 -7.83
C ASP A 179 2.26 1.72 -8.66
N GLY A 180 1.03 1.50 -9.17
CA GLY A 180 0.71 0.35 -10.01
C GLY A 180 1.46 0.36 -11.33
N ILE A 181 1.55 1.51 -12.00
CA ILE A 181 2.26 1.63 -13.28
C ILE A 181 3.76 1.52 -13.06
N ASN A 182 4.34 2.16 -12.04
CA ASN A 182 5.75 2.00 -11.66
C ASN A 182 6.10 0.53 -11.42
N ALA A 183 5.23 -0.22 -10.73
CA ALA A 183 5.43 -1.64 -10.49
C ALA A 183 5.38 -2.49 -11.78
N LEU A 184 4.61 -2.07 -12.78
CA LEU A 184 4.52 -2.77 -14.06
C LEU A 184 5.74 -2.53 -14.95
N ILE A 185 6.29 -1.30 -14.95
CA ILE A 185 7.50 -0.94 -15.71
C ILE A 185 8.80 -1.32 -14.99
N GLY A 186 8.71 -1.93 -13.79
CA GLY A 186 9.88 -2.38 -13.02
C GLY A 186 10.59 -1.27 -12.23
N VAL A 187 9.97 -0.11 -12.05
CA VAL A 187 10.50 0.99 -11.23
C VAL A 187 10.15 0.74 -9.77
N ASN A 188 11.18 0.52 -8.94
CA ASN A 188 11.02 0.34 -7.50
C ASN A 188 10.83 1.68 -6.77
N LYS A 189 9.67 2.30 -6.98
CA LYS A 189 9.28 3.56 -6.34
C LYS A 189 7.87 3.43 -5.76
N LEU A 190 7.77 3.61 -4.44
CA LEU A 190 6.50 3.67 -3.73
C LEU A 190 6.15 5.12 -3.39
N SER A 191 4.88 5.48 -3.55
CA SER A 191 4.32 6.70 -2.98
C SER A 191 4.42 6.69 -1.45
N ILE A 192 4.37 7.87 -0.83
CA ILE A 192 4.30 8.00 0.63
C ILE A 192 3.07 7.25 1.17
N GLN A 193 1.97 7.23 0.43
CA GLN A 193 0.76 6.50 0.79
C GLN A 193 1.01 4.98 0.80
N ALA A 194 1.65 4.43 -0.23
CA ALA A 194 2.02 3.01 -0.25
C ALA A 194 3.02 2.65 0.83
N GLN A 195 4.02 3.51 1.08
CA GLN A 195 5.00 3.29 2.14
C GLN A 195 4.32 3.21 3.53
N ARG A 196 3.42 4.14 3.83
CA ARG A 196 2.60 4.11 5.06
C ARG A 196 1.73 2.86 5.16
N GLN A 197 1.19 2.38 4.03
CA GLN A 197 0.40 1.16 4.01
C GLN A 197 1.26 -0.08 4.27
N VAL A 198 2.47 -0.16 3.70
CA VAL A 198 3.47 -1.20 3.98
C VAL A 198 3.81 -1.21 5.46
N ASP A 199 4.15 -0.05 6.04
CA ASP A 199 4.53 0.03 7.45
C ASP A 199 3.36 -0.35 8.37
N ARG A 200 2.12 -0.01 8.01
CA ARG A 200 0.92 -0.42 8.75
C ARG A 200 0.73 -1.94 8.71
N PHE A 201 0.81 -2.56 7.53
CA PHE A 201 0.64 -4.01 7.39
C PHE A 201 1.76 -4.78 8.07
N LEU A 202 3.00 -4.30 7.96
CA LEU A 202 4.15 -4.88 8.62
C LEU A 202 4.00 -4.83 10.15
N ASN A 203 3.51 -3.71 10.69
CA ASN A 203 3.24 -3.60 12.13
C ASN A 203 2.12 -4.57 12.58
N ILE A 204 1.05 -4.70 11.80
CA ILE A 204 -0.01 -5.67 12.11
C ILE A 204 0.54 -7.10 12.10
N GLU A 205 1.27 -7.47 11.04
CA GLU A 205 1.86 -8.81 10.90
C GLU A 205 2.82 -9.13 12.05
N LEU A 206 3.69 -8.18 12.41
CA LEU A 206 4.59 -8.33 13.55
C LEU A 206 3.80 -8.52 14.86
N LYS A 207 2.86 -7.63 15.15
CA LYS A 207 2.04 -7.73 16.37
C LYS A 207 1.30 -9.07 16.43
N MET A 208 0.73 -9.54 15.32
CA MET A 208 0.03 -10.83 15.27
C MET A 208 0.96 -12.00 15.63
N ARG A 209 2.20 -12.01 15.15
CA ARG A 209 3.18 -13.05 15.52
C ARG A 209 3.65 -12.94 16.96
N LEU A 210 3.75 -11.72 17.49
CA LEU A 210 4.16 -11.48 18.86
C LEU A 210 3.07 -11.82 19.88
N LEU A 211 1.80 -11.90 19.48
CA LEU A 211 0.71 -12.34 20.37
C LEU A 211 0.92 -13.75 20.93
N GLU A 212 1.64 -14.61 20.20
CA GLU A 212 1.88 -16.01 20.60
C GLU A 212 3.09 -16.16 21.54
N LEU A 213 3.80 -15.08 21.84
CA LEU A 213 5.05 -15.09 22.59
C LEU A 213 4.89 -14.32 23.91
N ASP A 214 5.00 -15.02 25.04
CA ASP A 214 4.96 -14.38 26.36
C ASP A 214 6.21 -13.53 26.63
N HIS A 215 7.38 -14.01 26.17
CA HIS A 215 8.68 -13.36 26.33
C HIS A 215 9.61 -13.68 25.15
N ILE A 216 10.18 -12.65 24.53
CA ILE A 216 11.22 -12.80 23.48
C ILE A 216 12.58 -12.72 24.17
N PRO A 217 13.35 -13.81 24.28
CA PRO A 217 14.69 -13.75 24.85
C PRO A 217 15.61 -12.95 23.93
N ASN A 218 16.44 -12.07 24.53
CA ASN A 218 17.40 -11.25 23.77
C ASN A 218 18.54 -12.08 23.14
N SER A 219 18.77 -13.31 23.61
CA SER A 219 19.77 -14.22 23.05
C SER A 219 19.34 -15.67 23.30
N ILE A 220 19.49 -16.52 22.30
CA ILE A 220 19.28 -17.97 22.39
C ILE A 220 20.57 -18.64 21.91
N GLU A 221 21.23 -19.38 22.79
CA GLU A 221 22.30 -20.29 22.39
C GLU A 221 21.66 -21.58 21.85
N ILE A 222 21.84 -21.83 20.55
CA ILE A 222 21.37 -23.07 19.92
C ILE A 222 22.24 -24.23 20.46
N PRO A 223 21.67 -25.23 21.15
CA PRO A 223 22.44 -26.35 21.68
C PRO A 223 23.05 -27.17 20.53
N PRO A 224 24.20 -27.83 20.76
CA PRO A 224 24.81 -28.70 19.76
C PRO A 224 23.89 -29.86 19.42
N LEU A 225 24.00 -30.36 18.18
CA LEU A 225 23.21 -31.49 17.70
C LEU A 225 23.36 -32.71 18.63
N PRO A 226 22.27 -33.43 18.95
CA PRO A 226 22.33 -34.67 19.71
C PRO A 226 23.27 -35.70 19.07
N LYS A 227 23.93 -36.51 19.90
CA LYS A 227 24.86 -37.55 19.43
C LYS A 227 24.16 -38.74 18.79
N ASN A 228 22.88 -38.96 19.10
CA ASN A 228 22.06 -40.04 18.57
C ASN A 228 20.64 -39.55 18.27
N PHE A 229 19.95 -40.27 17.38
CA PHE A 229 18.61 -39.95 16.89
C PHE A 229 17.61 -41.08 17.17
N ASP A 230 17.85 -41.86 18.23
CA ASP A 230 17.06 -43.07 18.57
C ASP A 230 15.59 -42.77 18.92
N TRP A 231 15.24 -41.49 19.08
CA TRP A 231 13.88 -40.98 19.31
C TRP A 231 13.08 -40.80 18.02
N ILE A 232 13.70 -40.90 16.84
CA ILE A 232 13.00 -40.86 15.55
C ILE A 232 12.25 -42.19 15.36
N PRO A 233 10.91 -42.18 15.23
CA PRO A 233 10.14 -43.38 14.95
C PRO A 233 10.68 -44.10 13.71
N LYS A 234 10.86 -45.43 13.80
CA LYS A 234 11.49 -46.26 12.76
C LYS A 234 10.76 -46.15 11.42
N ASP A 235 9.46 -45.91 11.48
CA ASP A 235 8.54 -45.72 10.36
C ASP A 235 8.96 -44.54 9.46
N ILE A 236 9.66 -43.55 10.02
CA ILE A 236 10.21 -42.37 9.33
C ILE A 236 11.67 -42.60 8.91
N ALA A 237 12.42 -43.41 9.65
CA ALA A 237 13.82 -43.73 9.35
C ALA A 237 13.99 -44.60 8.08
N ASP A 238 12.99 -45.44 7.76
CA ASP A 238 13.00 -46.30 6.59
C ASP A 238 12.52 -45.59 5.30
N THR A 239 11.89 -44.41 5.42
CA THR A 239 11.56 -43.57 4.26
C THR A 239 12.79 -42.78 3.86
N LYS A 240 13.65 -43.38 3.04
CA LYS A 240 14.78 -42.69 2.37
C LYS A 240 14.29 -41.56 1.45
N ILE A 241 13.92 -40.42 2.02
CA ILE A 241 13.84 -39.17 1.26
C ILE A 241 15.27 -38.69 1.14
N SER A 242 15.81 -38.87 -0.06
CA SER A 242 17.13 -38.35 -0.43
C SER A 242 17.04 -36.83 -0.46
N VAL A 243 17.38 -36.17 0.64
CA VAL A 243 17.53 -34.71 0.68
C VAL A 243 18.85 -34.39 -0.02
N THR A 244 18.75 -34.14 -1.32
CA THR A 244 19.84 -33.56 -2.11
C THR A 244 20.14 -32.17 -1.54
N LYS A 245 21.39 -31.95 -1.11
CA LYS A 245 21.89 -30.61 -0.75
C LYS A 245 21.62 -29.63 -1.89
N VAL A 246 20.96 -28.52 -1.58
CA VAL A 246 21.08 -27.24 -2.29
C VAL A 246 21.88 -26.32 -1.39
#